data_AF-A0A0J8QX07-F1
#
_entry.id   AF-A0A0J8QX07-F1
#
_cell.length_a   1.000
_cell.length_b   1.000
_cell.length_c   1.000
_cell.angle_alpha   90.00
_cell.angle_beta   90.00
_cell.angle_gamma   90.00
#
_symmetry.space_group_name_H-M   'P 1'
#
loop_
_entity.id
_entity.type
_entity.pdbx_description
1 polymer ?
#
loop_
_entity_poly.entity_id
_entity_poly.type
_entity_poly.pdbx_seq_one_letter_code
_entity_poly.pdbx_strand_id
1 'polypeptide(L)' 'MSGRPANLPKFSDLPLNKDDPPYSAWGLYGKDDQLGFLNRQTNETVKEAAKEIQSGVRFFKSKSSRDPRE' A
#
# COMPACT_ATOMS: atom_id res chain seq x y z
N MET A 1 15.52 2.15 5.48
CA MET A 1 14.65 2.28 4.29
C MET A 1 15.38 1.71 3.07
N SER A 2 15.86 0.46 3.16
CA SER A 2 16.74 -0.13 2.15
C SER A 2 16.14 -1.47 1.74
N GLY A 3 15.31 -1.46 0.70
CA GLY A 3 14.60 -2.65 0.23
C GLY A 3 13.66 -2.44 -0.95
N ARG A 4 13.52 -1.20 -1.46
CA ARG A 4 12.70 -0.92 -2.63
C ARG A 4 13.47 -1.24 -3.91
N PRO A 5 12.99 -2.14 -4.78
CA PRO A 5 13.63 -2.37 -6.07
C PRO A 5 13.50 -1.12 -6.94
N ALA A 6 14.57 -0.78 -7.67
CA ALA A 6 14.60 0.39 -8.55
C ALA A 6 13.56 0.31 -9.67
N ASN A 7 13.22 -0.91 -10.10
CA ASN A 7 12.18 -1.19 -11.08
C ASN A 7 11.15 -2.14 -10.49
N LEU A 8 9.87 -1.78 -10.60
CA LEU A 8 8.78 -2.67 -10.24
C LEU A 8 8.53 -3.67 -11.38
N PRO A 9 8.26 -4.95 -11.06
CA PRO A 9 7.83 -5.94 -12.04
C PRO A 9 6.51 -5.50 -12.68
N LYS A 10 6.26 -5.92 -13.93
CA LYS A 10 4.92 -5.72 -14.52
C LYS A 10 3.94 -6.67 -13.84
N PHE A 11 2.66 -6.34 -13.91
CA PHE A 11 1.61 -7.21 -13.38
C PHE A 11 1.62 -8.60 -14.04
N SER A 12 1.98 -8.68 -15.32
CA SER A 12 2.15 -9.93 -16.07
C SER A 12 3.26 -10.83 -15.54
N ASP A 13 4.18 -10.28 -14.75
CA ASP A 13 5.37 -10.97 -14.28
C ASP A 13 5.16 -11.54 -12.86
N LEU A 14 3.95 -11.43 -12.32
CA LEU A 14 3.56 -11.98 -11.02
C LEU A 14 2.92 -13.38 -11.19
N PRO A 15 3.15 -14.34 -10.28
CA PRO A 15 3.93 -14.19 -9.04
C PRO A 15 5.44 -14.24 -9.25
N LEU A 16 6.20 -13.65 -8.31
CA LEU A 16 7.66 -13.61 -8.37
C LEU A 16 8.31 -14.98 -8.11
N ASN A 17 7.65 -15.83 -7.34
CA ASN A 17 8.06 -17.22 -7.12
C ASN A 17 6.98 -18.17 -7.62
N LYS A 18 7.43 -19.34 -8.11
CA LYS A 18 6.56 -20.34 -8.75
C LYS A 18 5.47 -20.91 -7.83
N ASP A 19 5.77 -21.01 -6.55
CA ASP A 19 4.88 -21.64 -5.55
C ASP A 19 3.96 -20.61 -4.85
N ASP A 20 4.11 -19.32 -5.15
CA ASP A 20 3.33 -18.27 -4.52
C ASP A 20 1.92 -18.15 -5.17
N PRO A 21 0.92 -17.60 -4.44
CA PRO A 21 -0.41 -17.37 -4.98
C PRO A 21 -0.38 -16.49 -6.26
N PRO A 22 -1.26 -16.75 -7.25
CA PRO A 22 -1.34 -15.95 -8.46
C PRO A 22 -1.47 -14.46 -8.17
N TYR A 23 -0.75 -13.63 -8.93
CA TYR A 23 -0.75 -12.16 -8.81
C TYR A 23 -0.21 -11.61 -7.48
N SER A 24 0.40 -12.45 -6.64
CA SER A 24 1.07 -11.97 -5.43
C SER A 24 2.42 -11.33 -5.76
N ALA A 25 2.76 -10.27 -5.03
CA ALA A 25 4.05 -9.60 -5.10
C ALA A 25 4.93 -9.97 -3.88
N TRP A 26 4.82 -11.21 -3.40
CA TRP A 26 5.56 -11.67 -2.24
C TRP A 26 7.07 -11.72 -2.52
N GLY A 27 7.86 -11.32 -1.54
CA GLY A 27 9.31 -11.18 -1.68
C GLY A 27 9.79 -9.93 -2.44
N LEU A 28 8.88 -9.09 -2.98
CA LEU A 28 9.23 -7.88 -3.74
C LEU A 28 10.14 -6.91 -2.95
N TYR A 29 9.93 -6.78 -1.65
CA TYR A 29 10.69 -5.89 -0.77
C TYR A 29 11.65 -6.65 0.16
N GLY A 30 11.90 -7.93 -0.11
CA GLY A 30 12.67 -8.83 0.75
C GLY A 30 11.81 -9.93 1.36
N LYS A 31 12.46 -11.02 1.76
CA LYS A 31 11.81 -12.22 2.30
C LYS A 31 11.09 -11.97 3.63
N ASP A 32 11.66 -11.11 4.47
CA ASP A 32 11.15 -10.82 5.82
C ASP A 32 10.32 -9.53 5.86
N ASP A 33 9.90 -9.00 4.70
CA ASP A 33 9.08 -7.79 4.62
C ASP A 33 7.67 -8.03 5.20
N GLN A 34 7.24 -7.09 6.05
CA GLN A 34 5.90 -7.10 6.67
C GLN A 34 5.04 -5.90 6.23
N LEU A 35 5.60 -4.98 5.43
CA LEU A 35 4.93 -3.73 5.06
C LEU A 35 4.25 -3.84 3.69
N GLY A 36 4.79 -4.66 2.78
CA GLY A 36 4.24 -4.87 1.46
C GLY A 36 4.05 -3.55 0.71
N PHE A 37 2.83 -3.26 0.29
CA PHE A 37 2.53 -2.04 -0.47
C PHE A 37 2.80 -0.74 0.31
N LEU A 38 2.84 -0.76 1.64
CA LEU A 38 3.18 0.41 2.45
C LEU A 38 4.61 0.91 2.18
N ASN A 39 5.52 0.04 1.74
CA ASN A 39 6.86 0.44 1.28
C ASN A 39 6.83 1.42 0.09
N ARG A 40 5.66 1.60 -0.54
CA ARG A 40 5.48 2.60 -1.61
C ARG A 40 5.32 4.02 -1.10
N GLN A 41 4.88 4.22 0.13
CA GLN A 41 4.71 5.54 0.75
C GLN A 41 6.07 6.07 1.21
N THR A 42 6.71 6.89 0.36
CA THR A 42 8.00 7.52 0.68
C THR A 42 7.78 8.85 1.39
N ASN A 43 8.82 9.37 2.05
CA ASN A 43 8.78 10.69 2.66
C ASN A 43 8.43 11.78 1.62
N GLU A 44 8.91 11.64 0.39
CA GLU A 44 8.61 12.56 -0.71
C GLU A 44 7.14 12.47 -1.11
N THR A 45 6.60 11.26 -1.30
CA THR A 45 5.17 11.10 -1.67
C THR A 45 4.24 11.56 -0.55
N VAL A 46 4.59 11.31 0.71
CA VAL A 46 3.84 11.80 1.87
C VAL A 46 3.89 13.33 1.95
N LYS A 47 5.06 13.94 1.70
CA LYS A 47 5.22 15.40 1.67
C LYS A 47 4.41 16.04 0.54
N GLU A 48 4.38 15.43 -0.63
CA GLU A 48 3.54 15.91 -1.73
C GLU A 48 2.04 15.78 -1.40
N ALA A 49 1.60 14.66 -0.83
CA ALA A 49 0.20 14.48 -0.42
C ALA A 49 -0.26 15.53 0.62
N ALA A 50 0.63 15.96 1.52
CA ALA A 50 0.31 17.01 2.48
C ALA A 50 -0.07 18.35 1.81
N LYS A 51 0.43 18.63 0.60
CA LYS A 51 0.08 19.84 -0.16
C LYS A 51 -1.36 19.84 -0.67
N GLU A 52 -2.01 18.68 -0.75
CA GLU A 52 -3.41 18.56 -1.17
C GLU A 52 -4.39 19.07 -0.10
N ILE A 53 -3.92 19.25 1.15
CA ILE A 53 -4.72 19.84 2.23
C ILE A 53 -4.81 21.36 2.03
N GLN A 54 -5.79 21.79 1.22
CA GLN A 54 -5.96 23.21 0.87
C GLN A 54 -7.05 23.92 1.70
N SER A 55 -8.19 23.25 1.93
CA SER A 55 -9.36 23.85 2.58
C SER A 55 -9.44 23.58 4.09
N GLY A 56 -8.65 22.63 4.60
CA GLY A 56 -8.68 22.20 6.00
C GLY A 56 -9.94 21.42 6.41
N VAL A 57 -10.85 21.10 5.48
CA VAL A 57 -12.07 20.31 5.74
C VAL A 57 -11.70 18.86 6.08
N ARG A 58 -12.38 18.28 7.08
CA ARG A 58 -12.13 16.91 7.57
C ARG A 58 -13.41 16.09 7.53
N PHE A 59 -13.35 14.92 6.92
CA PHE A 59 -14.45 13.96 6.87
C PHE A 59 -14.11 12.72 7.70
N PHE A 60 -14.92 12.43 8.73
CA PHE A 60 -14.78 11.20 9.49
C PHE A 60 -15.45 10.04 8.73
N LYS A 61 -14.64 9.15 8.15
CA LYS A 61 -15.14 7.97 7.43
C LYS A 61 -15.24 6.76 8.38
N SER A 62 -16.39 6.63 9.02
CA SER A 62 -16.79 5.44 9.79
C SER A 62 -17.95 4.73 9.09
N LYS A 63 -17.98 3.39 9.16
CA LYS A 63 -19.24 2.67 8.93
C LYS A 63 -20.09 2.85 10.17
N SER A 64 -21.27 3.43 10.00
CA SER A 64 -22.33 3.42 11.02
C SER A 64 -22.58 1.99 11.47
N SER A 65 -22.11 1.62 12.66
CA SER A 65 -22.42 0.34 13.32
C SER A 65 -23.83 0.36 13.91
N ARG A 66 -24.82 0.86 13.15
CA ARG A 66 -26.21 0.77 13.56
C ARG A 66 -26.63 -0.68 13.42
N ASP A 67 -26.85 -1.34 14.55
CA ASP A 67 -27.51 -2.64 14.59
C ASP A 67 -28.91 -2.46 13.97
N PRO A 68 -29.33 -3.28 12.99
CA PRO A 68 -30.66 -3.18 12.38
C PRO A 68 -31.84 -3.45 13.33
N ARG A 69 -31.58 -3.73 14.62
CA ARG A 69 -32.58 -4.15 15.62
C ARG A 69 -32.93 -3.08 16.67
N GLU A 70 -32.52 -1.83 16.47
CA GLU A 70 -33.05 -0.65 17.19
C GLU A 70 -33.96 0.21 16.31
#